data_AF-A0A8T8C447-F1
#
_entry.id   AF-A0A8T8C447-F1
#
_cell.length_a   1.000
_cell.length_b   1.000
_cell.length_c   1.000
_cell.angle_alpha   90.00
_cell.angle_beta   90.00
_cell.angle_gamma   90.00
#
_symmetry.space_group_name_H-M   'P 1'
#
loop_
_entity.id
_entity.type
_entity.pdbx_description
1 polymer ?
#
loop_
_entity_poly.entity_id
_entity_poly.type
_entity_poly.pdbx_seq_one_letter_code
_entity_poly.pdbx_strand_id
1 'polypeptide(L)'
;MTEVIERSVSLMMQGETFDLPEWVKPISDEKTITLQRIVSLTWSESEVIRILRTSLIAPALLSSEEAHIAVIFFKKIPYRVDKDVEAGFWGDDDPFEGVEMTSKYYAEAPRFNIGKCVSMLEKIREHADMSVIDLGLAFRGKLGDMRVLKTVPVLN
;
A
#
# COMPACT_ATOMS: atom_id res chain seq x y z
N MET A 1 -12.63 -4.91 -31.96
CA MET A 1 -13.64 -4.85 -30.89
C MET A 1 -12.95 -4.70 -29.53
N THR A 2 -11.90 -5.48 -29.25
CA THR A 2 -11.02 -5.34 -28.08
C THR A 2 -10.39 -3.94 -27.94
N GLU A 3 -9.87 -3.37 -29.03
CA GLU A 3 -9.28 -2.01 -29.01
C GLU A 3 -10.25 -0.88 -28.63
N VAL A 4 -11.54 -1.01 -28.96
CA VAL A 4 -12.55 0.01 -28.61
C VAL A 4 -12.87 -0.08 -27.12
N ILE A 5 -12.98 -1.30 -26.58
CA ILE A 5 -13.19 -1.54 -25.15
C ILE A 5 -11.98 -1.06 -24.34
N GLU A 6 -10.76 -1.41 -24.76
CA GLU A 6 -9.52 -0.96 -24.10
C GLU A 6 -9.35 0.56 -24.14
N ARG A 7 -9.68 1.22 -25.26
CA ARG A 7 -9.72 2.69 -25.33
C ARG A 7 -10.80 3.27 -24.43
N SER A 8 -12.00 2.69 -24.40
CA SER A 8 -13.08 3.16 -23.52
C SER A 8 -12.73 3.01 -22.05
N VAL A 9 -12.10 1.90 -21.64
CA VAL A 9 -11.59 1.69 -20.28
C VAL A 9 -10.50 2.70 -19.95
N SER A 10 -9.55 2.90 -20.87
CA SER A 10 -8.47 3.90 -20.69
C SER A 10 -9.02 5.32 -20.54
N LEU A 11 -10.04 5.69 -21.32
CA LEU A 11 -10.71 6.99 -21.24
C LEU A 11 -11.50 7.17 -19.94
N MET A 12 -12.16 6.11 -19.45
CA MET A 12 -12.84 6.15 -18.15
C MET A 12 -11.83 6.30 -16.99
N MET A 13 -10.71 5.58 -17.04
CA MET A 13 -9.62 5.70 -16.05
C MET A 13 -8.98 7.09 -16.04
N GLN A 14 -8.96 7.80 -17.17
CA GLN A 14 -8.45 9.17 -17.24
C GLN A 14 -9.37 10.20 -16.56
N GLY A 15 -10.67 9.93 -16.50
CA GLY A 15 -11.65 10.82 -15.85
C GLY A 15 -11.77 10.61 -14.34
N GLU A 16 -11.28 9.50 -13.81
CA GLU A 16 -11.38 9.17 -12.39
C GLU A 16 -10.30 9.88 -11.58
N THR A 17 -10.75 10.67 -10.60
CA THR A 17 -9.90 11.51 -9.76
C THR A 17 -10.14 11.21 -8.28
N PHE A 18 -9.07 11.28 -7.50
CA PHE A 18 -9.04 11.04 -6.07
C PHE A 18 -8.43 12.25 -5.37
N ASP A 19 -8.64 12.38 -4.06
CA ASP A 19 -7.89 13.35 -3.26
C ASP A 19 -6.39 13.06 -3.35
N LEU A 20 -5.58 14.12 -3.50
CA LEU A 20 -4.13 13.97 -3.56
C LEU A 20 -3.61 13.36 -2.24
N PRO A 21 -2.93 12.20 -2.27
CA PRO A 21 -2.39 11.58 -1.06
C PRO A 21 -1.31 12.45 -0.45
N GLU A 22 -1.29 12.54 0.88
CA GLU A 22 -0.38 13.44 1.62
C GLU A 22 1.11 13.20 1.37
N TRP A 23 1.47 11.98 0.97
CA TRP A 23 2.85 11.60 0.69
C TRP A 23 3.29 11.94 -0.72
N VAL A 24 2.36 12.14 -1.65
CA VAL A 24 2.66 12.38 -3.06
C VAL A 24 2.98 13.85 -3.30
N LYS A 25 4.13 14.13 -3.92
CA LYS A 25 4.51 15.50 -4.26
C LYS A 25 3.55 16.08 -5.30
N PRO A 26 2.92 17.24 -5.07
CA PRO A 26 2.07 17.86 -6.07
C PRO A 26 2.92 18.40 -7.24
N ILE A 27 2.41 18.31 -8.47
CA ILE A 27 3.04 18.86 -9.69
C ILE A 27 2.84 20.39 -9.76
N SER A 28 1.76 20.89 -9.15
CA SER A 28 1.38 22.32 -9.09
C SER A 28 0.47 22.54 -7.87
N ASP A 29 -0.50 23.45 -7.91
CA ASP A 29 -1.49 23.66 -6.83
C ASP A 29 -2.65 22.64 -6.89
N GLU A 30 -2.38 21.41 -7.31
CA GLU A 30 -3.41 20.38 -7.47
C GLU A 30 -3.86 19.83 -6.10
N LYS A 31 -5.17 19.59 -5.96
CA LYS A 31 -5.77 18.96 -4.76
C LYS A 31 -6.19 17.52 -5.01
N THR A 32 -6.16 17.10 -6.27
CA THR A 32 -6.64 15.80 -6.73
C THR A 32 -5.60 15.15 -7.63
N ILE A 33 -5.59 13.83 -7.66
CA ILE A 33 -4.72 13.00 -8.50
C ILE A 33 -5.57 12.08 -9.39
N THR A 34 -5.14 11.82 -10.62
CA THR A 34 -5.82 10.90 -11.52
C THR A 34 -5.48 9.45 -11.18
N LEU A 35 -6.39 8.50 -11.49
CA LEU A 35 -6.12 7.07 -11.36
C LEU A 35 -4.85 6.65 -12.10
N GLN A 36 -4.65 7.16 -13.31
CA GLN A 36 -3.46 6.89 -14.12
C GLN A 36 -2.17 7.27 -13.39
N ARG A 37 -2.14 8.42 -12.71
CA ARG A 37 -0.96 8.86 -11.97
C ARG A 37 -0.75 8.04 -10.70
N ILE A 38 -1.81 7.64 -10.01
CA ILE A 38 -1.71 6.67 -8.91
C ILE A 38 -1.07 5.38 -9.40
N VAL A 39 -1.62 4.78 -10.47
CA VAL A 39 -1.10 3.52 -11.05
C VAL A 39 0.38 3.68 -11.39
N SER A 40 0.76 4.77 -12.05
CA SER A 40 2.16 5.06 -12.39
C SER A 40 3.07 5.16 -11.16
N LEU A 41 2.60 5.75 -10.07
CA LEU A 41 3.38 5.88 -8.83
C LEU A 41 3.50 4.54 -8.10
N THR A 42 2.44 3.74 -8.09
CA THR A 42 2.42 2.42 -7.43
C THR A 42 3.10 1.32 -8.20
N TRP A 43 3.25 1.46 -9.53
CA TRP A 43 3.76 0.41 -10.39
C TRP A 43 5.19 -0.01 -10.00
N SER A 44 5.41 -1.32 -9.95
CA SER A 44 6.70 -1.95 -9.75
C SER A 44 6.63 -3.38 -10.29
N GLU A 45 7.75 -3.90 -10.81
CA GLU A 45 7.88 -5.32 -11.15
C GLU A 45 7.85 -6.21 -9.90
N SER A 46 8.27 -5.67 -8.75
CA SER A 46 8.11 -6.34 -7.45
C SER A 46 6.70 -6.14 -6.94
N GLU A 47 5.96 -7.25 -6.84
CA GLU A 47 4.60 -7.24 -6.30
C GLU A 47 4.54 -6.68 -4.88
N VAL A 48 5.52 -7.01 -4.04
CA VAL A 48 5.63 -6.46 -2.67
C VAL A 48 5.69 -4.95 -2.69
N ILE A 49 6.57 -4.38 -3.52
CA ILE A 49 6.72 -2.93 -3.62
C ILE A 49 5.42 -2.31 -4.13
N ARG A 50 4.78 -2.92 -5.14
CA ARG A 50 3.48 -2.47 -5.65
C ARG A 50 2.42 -2.43 -4.54
N ILE A 51 2.28 -3.51 -3.76
CA ILE A 51 1.33 -3.58 -2.63
C ILE A 51 1.65 -2.51 -1.59
N LEU A 52 2.92 -2.36 -1.18
CA LEU A 52 3.34 -1.36 -0.20
C LEU A 52 3.04 0.07 -0.68
N ARG A 53 3.39 0.39 -1.92
CA ARG A 53 3.13 1.70 -2.51
C ARG A 53 1.63 1.99 -2.59
N THR A 54 0.84 1.05 -3.10
CA THR A 54 -0.63 1.20 -3.18
C THR A 54 -1.25 1.34 -1.81
N SER A 55 -0.80 0.56 -0.82
CA SER A 55 -1.24 0.70 0.56
C SER A 55 -1.01 2.11 1.07
N LEU A 56 0.15 2.68 0.78
CA LEU A 56 0.48 4.02 1.24
C LEU A 56 -0.39 5.09 0.56
N ILE A 57 -0.46 5.10 -0.76
CA ILE A 57 -1.02 6.25 -1.48
C ILE A 57 -2.49 6.07 -1.88
N ALA A 58 -2.97 4.83 -2.05
CA ALA A 58 -4.32 4.55 -2.51
C ALA A 58 -4.84 3.19 -1.97
N PRO A 59 -4.95 3.03 -0.64
CA PRO A 59 -5.31 1.75 -0.02
C PRO A 59 -6.67 1.20 -0.46
N ALA A 60 -7.58 2.07 -0.89
CA ALA A 60 -8.89 1.69 -1.42
C ALA A 60 -8.82 0.92 -2.74
N LEU A 61 -7.68 0.95 -3.44
CA LEU A 61 -7.46 0.23 -4.70
C LEU A 61 -6.87 -1.17 -4.51
N LEU A 62 -6.54 -1.56 -3.28
CA LEU A 62 -6.05 -2.91 -2.99
C LEU A 62 -7.17 -3.92 -3.15
N SER A 63 -6.85 -5.09 -3.70
CA SER A 63 -7.72 -6.25 -3.59
C SER A 63 -7.87 -6.68 -2.12
N SER A 64 -8.87 -7.50 -1.80
CA SER A 64 -9.05 -8.02 -0.44
C SER A 64 -7.81 -8.78 0.07
N GLU A 65 -7.20 -9.57 -0.81
CA GLU A 65 -5.99 -10.32 -0.52
C GLU A 65 -4.78 -9.40 -0.27
N GLU A 66 -4.56 -8.43 -1.16
CA GLU A 66 -3.47 -7.46 -1.04
C GLU A 66 -3.63 -6.59 0.21
N ALA A 67 -4.87 -6.25 0.56
CA ALA A 67 -5.20 -5.53 1.76
C ALA A 67 -4.86 -6.33 3.03
N HIS A 68 -5.11 -7.65 3.02
CA HIS A 68 -4.69 -8.55 4.10
C HIS A 68 -3.17 -8.58 4.25
N ILE A 69 -2.46 -8.75 3.14
CA ILE A 69 -0.98 -8.74 3.09
C ILE A 69 -0.44 -7.40 3.64
N ALA A 70 -1.00 -6.28 3.20
CA ALA A 70 -0.62 -4.95 3.66
C ALA A 70 -0.82 -4.78 5.17
N VAL A 71 -1.97 -5.20 5.72
CA VAL A 71 -2.23 -5.15 7.16
C VAL A 71 -1.17 -5.89 7.97
N ILE A 72 -0.67 -7.01 7.44
CA ILE A 72 0.42 -7.80 8.05
C ILE A 72 1.76 -7.08 7.94
N PHE A 73 2.13 -6.58 6.75
CA PHE A 73 3.39 -5.85 6.56
C PHE A 73 3.48 -4.60 7.43
N PHE A 74 2.38 -3.86 7.55
CA PHE A 74 2.29 -2.68 8.43
C PHE A 74 2.18 -3.06 9.91
N LYS A 75 2.20 -4.36 10.25
CA LYS A 75 2.14 -4.89 11.62
C LYS A 75 0.88 -4.42 12.38
N LYS A 76 -0.22 -4.13 11.67
CA LYS A 76 -1.51 -3.80 12.29
C LYS A 76 -2.09 -5.00 13.03
N ILE A 77 -1.85 -6.21 12.52
CA ILE A 77 -2.17 -7.47 13.18
C ILE A 77 -0.85 -8.21 13.41
N PRO A 78 -0.58 -8.71 14.64
CA PRO A 78 0.60 -9.53 14.89
C PRO A 78 0.53 -10.81 14.04
N TYR A 79 1.38 -10.89 13.03
CA TYR A 79 1.53 -12.09 12.22
C TYR A 79 2.74 -12.90 12.72
N ARG A 80 2.50 -14.15 13.11
CA ARG A 80 3.54 -15.11 13.49
C ARG A 80 3.24 -16.42 12.79
N VAL A 81 4.07 -16.76 11.80
CA VAL A 81 4.05 -18.09 11.17
C VAL A 81 4.73 -19.10 12.09
N ASP A 82 5.85 -18.71 12.70
CA ASP A 82 6.66 -19.54 13.58
C ASP A 82 7.18 -18.74 14.78
N LYS A 83 7.49 -19.43 15.89
CA LYS A 83 8.08 -18.83 17.10
C LYS A 83 9.47 -18.24 16.85
N ASP A 84 10.16 -18.73 15.82
CA ASP A 84 11.55 -18.41 15.52
C ASP A 84 11.71 -17.34 14.42
N VAL A 85 10.61 -16.89 13.80
CA VAL A 85 10.64 -15.80 12.82
C VAL A 85 10.47 -14.47 13.56
N GLU A 86 11.46 -13.58 13.43
CA GLU A 86 11.42 -12.24 14.04
C GLU A 86 10.10 -11.52 13.76
N ALA A 87 9.53 -10.90 14.77
CA ALA A 87 8.22 -10.30 14.70
C ALA A 87 8.22 -8.96 13.93
N GLY A 88 7.71 -8.97 12.69
CA GLY A 88 7.41 -7.78 11.90
C GLY A 88 8.22 -7.65 10.61
N PHE A 89 7.86 -6.66 9.81
CA PHE A 89 8.37 -6.43 8.46
C PHE A 89 9.03 -5.05 8.29
N TRP A 90 9.30 -4.37 9.40
CA TRP A 90 9.90 -3.05 9.42
C TRP A 90 11.41 -3.19 9.17
N GLY A 91 12.01 -2.19 8.54
CA GLY A 91 13.42 -2.18 8.17
C GLY A 91 13.84 -0.78 7.72
N ASP A 92 14.85 -0.69 6.86
CA ASP A 92 15.39 0.60 6.39
C ASP A 92 15.06 0.90 4.92
N ASP A 93 14.48 -0.06 4.18
CA ASP A 93 14.24 0.08 2.75
C ASP A 93 13.06 1.02 2.47
N ASP A 94 13.23 1.87 1.46
CA ASP A 94 12.22 2.80 0.97
C ASP A 94 11.42 2.17 -0.19
N PRO A 95 10.11 1.88 -0.03
CA PRO A 95 9.32 1.34 -1.14
C PRO A 95 9.23 2.32 -2.33
N PHE A 96 9.37 3.63 -2.12
CA PHE A 96 9.40 4.67 -3.14
C PHE A 96 10.82 5.12 -3.51
N GLU A 97 11.85 4.29 -3.29
CA GLU A 97 13.21 4.59 -3.74
C GLU A 97 13.23 4.98 -5.23
N GLY A 98 13.90 6.10 -5.55
CA GLY A 98 13.96 6.67 -6.90
C GLY A 98 12.72 7.48 -7.33
N VAL A 99 11.69 7.59 -6.49
CA VAL A 99 10.50 8.42 -6.74
C VAL A 99 10.53 9.67 -5.85
N GLU A 100 10.26 10.83 -6.44
CA GLU A 100 10.21 12.08 -5.69
C GLU A 100 8.88 12.22 -4.92
N MET A 101 8.98 12.23 -3.59
CA MET A 101 7.83 12.31 -2.67
C MET A 101 7.87 13.63 -1.87
N THR A 102 6.83 13.90 -1.08
CA THR A 102 6.82 15.08 -0.19
C THR A 102 7.86 14.97 0.91
N SER A 103 8.27 16.10 1.50
CA SER A 103 9.12 16.10 2.70
C SER A 103 8.48 15.34 3.88
N LYS A 104 7.14 15.34 3.96
CA LYS A 104 6.39 14.60 4.97
C LYS A 104 6.59 13.09 4.82
N TYR A 105 6.60 12.57 3.58
CA TYR A 105 6.89 11.16 3.32
C TYR A 105 8.24 10.76 3.90
N TYR A 106 9.30 11.50 3.58
CA TYR A 106 10.65 11.15 4.05
C TYR A 106 10.82 11.25 5.57
N ALA A 107 10.02 12.07 6.25
CA ALA A 107 10.06 12.25 7.69
C ALA A 107 9.23 11.21 8.47
N GLU A 108 8.09 10.77 7.93
CA GLU A 108 7.08 10.03 8.69
C GLU A 108 6.69 8.67 8.10
N ALA A 109 6.97 8.40 6.82
CA ALA A 109 6.51 7.18 6.18
C ALA A 109 7.25 5.94 6.71
N PRO A 110 6.56 4.79 6.83
CA PRO A 110 7.17 3.57 7.33
C PRO A 110 8.23 3.04 6.35
N ARG A 111 9.26 2.44 6.93
CA ARG A 111 10.34 1.73 6.23
C ARG A 111 10.19 0.23 6.45
N PHE A 112 10.62 -0.54 5.46
CA PHE A 112 10.35 -1.98 5.41
C PHE A 112 11.64 -2.76 5.23
N ASN A 113 11.62 -4.03 5.61
CA ASN A 113 12.60 -5.00 5.15
C ASN A 113 12.01 -5.67 3.90
N ILE A 114 12.30 -5.12 2.73
CA ILE A 114 11.68 -5.56 1.47
C ILE A 114 12.07 -7.01 1.19
N GLY A 115 13.30 -7.41 1.46
CA GLY A 115 13.76 -8.80 1.30
C GLY A 115 12.93 -9.80 2.10
N LYS A 116 12.59 -9.45 3.35
CA LYS A 116 11.71 -10.27 4.22
C LYS A 116 10.27 -10.27 3.73
N CYS A 117 9.75 -9.13 3.27
CA CYS A 117 8.41 -9.08 2.68
C CYS A 117 8.31 -9.98 1.45
N VAL A 118 9.33 -9.97 0.58
CA VAL A 118 9.40 -10.84 -0.61
C VAL A 118 9.44 -12.31 -0.21
N SER A 119 10.28 -12.71 0.75
CA SER A 119 10.39 -14.11 1.16
C SER A 119 9.15 -14.66 1.88
N MET A 120 8.29 -13.79 2.41
CA MET A 120 7.11 -14.16 3.18
C MET A 120 5.79 -13.96 2.43
N LEU A 121 5.80 -13.33 1.24
CA LEU A 121 4.59 -12.97 0.50
C LEU A 121 3.68 -14.18 0.25
N GLU A 122 4.21 -15.25 -0.35
CA GLU A 122 3.40 -16.44 -0.67
C GLU A 122 2.85 -17.12 0.59
N LYS A 123 3.64 -17.20 1.66
CA LYS A 123 3.17 -17.77 2.94
C LYS A 123 2.03 -16.96 3.53
N ILE A 124 2.10 -15.63 3.44
CA ILE A 124 1.02 -14.75 3.92
C ILE A 124 -0.23 -14.91 3.06
N ARG A 125 -0.06 -14.96 1.74
CA ARG A 125 -1.14 -15.18 0.76
C ARG A 125 -1.89 -16.48 1.02
N GLU A 126 -1.16 -17.58 1.19
CA GLU A 126 -1.76 -18.88 1.52
C GLU A 126 -2.60 -18.83 2.81
N HIS A 127 -2.18 -18.04 3.79
CA HIS A 127 -2.92 -17.84 5.04
C HIS A 127 -4.10 -16.87 4.88
N ALA A 128 -4.01 -15.89 3.98
CA ALA A 128 -5.09 -14.97 3.66
C ALA A 128 -6.31 -15.74 3.11
N ASP A 129 -6.08 -16.70 2.22
CA ASP A 129 -7.11 -17.58 1.64
C ASP A 129 -7.80 -18.47 2.69
N MET A 130 -7.10 -18.77 3.79
CA MET A 130 -7.64 -19.55 4.92
C MET A 130 -8.26 -18.69 6.02
N SER A 131 -8.06 -17.37 6.00
CA SER A 131 -8.51 -16.46 7.05
C SER A 131 -9.83 -15.78 6.66
N VAL A 132 -10.89 -16.02 7.43
CA VAL A 132 -12.17 -15.29 7.31
C VAL A 132 -12.02 -13.93 8.01
N ILE A 133 -11.07 -13.10 7.57
CA ILE A 133 -11.03 -11.71 8.00
C ILE A 133 -12.07 -10.96 7.17
N ASP A 134 -13.14 -10.49 7.82
CA ASP A 134 -14.10 -9.58 7.22
C ASP A 134 -13.42 -8.22 6.98
N LEU A 135 -12.78 -8.09 5.82
CA LEU A 135 -12.06 -6.89 5.39
C LEU A 135 -13.03 -5.72 5.17
N GLY A 136 -14.33 -5.97 5.03
CA GLY A 136 -15.36 -4.94 5.05
C GLY A 136 -15.40 -4.19 6.39
N LEU A 137 -15.16 -4.87 7.51
CA LEU A 137 -15.06 -4.29 8.85
C LEU A 137 -13.70 -3.62 9.13
N ALA A 138 -12.62 -4.19 8.59
CA ALA A 138 -11.29 -3.60 8.70
C ALA A 138 -11.23 -2.25 7.95
N PHE A 139 -11.81 -2.13 6.76
CA PHE A 139 -11.72 -0.92 5.94
C PHE A 139 -12.87 0.08 6.08
N ARG A 140 -14.07 -0.34 6.54
CA ARG A 140 -15.18 0.60 6.87
C ARG A 140 -15.14 1.13 8.31
N GLY A 141 -14.35 0.51 9.20
CA GLY A 141 -14.14 0.94 10.58
C GLY A 141 -12.79 1.67 10.79
N LYS A 142 -12.60 2.25 11.99
CA LYS A 142 -11.38 3.00 12.40
C LYS A 142 -10.04 2.24 12.21
N LEU A 143 -10.05 0.93 11.99
CA LEU A 143 -8.86 0.09 11.71
C LEU A 143 -8.29 0.30 10.30
N GLY A 144 -9.12 0.70 9.35
CA GLY A 144 -8.78 0.86 7.94
C GLY A 144 -8.34 2.25 7.57
N ASP A 145 -8.53 3.20 8.50
CA ASP A 145 -8.04 4.56 8.33
C ASP A 145 -6.52 4.57 8.54
N MET A 146 -5.79 4.29 7.45
CA MET A 146 -4.33 4.38 7.37
C MET A 146 -3.81 5.77 7.78
N ARG A 147 -4.66 6.81 7.77
CA ARG A 147 -4.35 8.17 8.26
C ARG A 147 -4.25 8.27 9.77
N VAL A 148 -4.72 7.27 10.52
CA VAL A 148 -4.60 7.16 11.99
C VAL A 148 -3.20 6.69 12.40
N LEU A 149 -2.32 6.31 11.45
CA LEU A 149 -0.90 6.00 11.67
C LEU A 149 -0.05 7.20 12.14
N LYS A 150 -0.67 8.34 12.49
CA LYS A 150 -0.01 9.38 13.27
C LYS A 150 0.51 8.75 14.56
N THR A 151 1.84 8.71 14.67
CA THR A 151 2.69 8.25 15.79
C THR A 151 3.09 6.78 15.75
N VAL A 152 4.23 6.54 15.09
CA VAL A 152 5.22 5.56 15.54
C VAL A 152 5.59 5.90 17.00
N PRO A 153 5.65 4.95 17.95
CA PRO A 153 6.31 5.20 19.22
C PRO A 153 7.79 5.42 18.93
N VAL A 154 8.29 6.62 19.23
CA VAL A 154 9.73 6.88 19.29
C VAL A 154 10.32 5.84 20.23
N LEU A 155 11.15 4.95 19.69
CA LEU A 155 11.97 4.04 20.50
C LEU A 155 12.94 4.93 21.29
N ASN A 156 12.65 5.14 22.57
CA ASN A 156 13.64 5.57 23.55
C ASN A 156 14.50 4.38 23.96
#